data_AF-A0A2K8VD37-F1
#
_entry.id   AF-A0A2K8VD37-F1
#
_cell.length_a   1.000
_cell.length_b   1.000
_cell.length_c   1.000
_cell.angle_alpha   90.00
_cell.angle_beta   90.00
_cell.angle_gamma   90.00
#
_symmetry.space_group_name_H-M   'P 1'
#
loop_
_entity.id
_entity.type
_entity.pdbx_description
1 polymer ?
#
loop_
_entity_poly.entity_id
_entity_poly.type
_entity_poly.pdbx_seq_one_letter_code
_entity_poly.pdbx_strand_id
1 'polypeptide(L)'
;MDFSQIHSSFKLNGIRFNSKADLIEYVKTSFSSTHDFFVNWFNDEDYLIVQTSGSTGKPKPIKLLKEQMINSALATGAFFEIKENTTALLCMSVDYIAGKMMLVRAMVLGWDLDIFNAVSNPLSLTDKNYHFSAMVPLQLEKSLDQIERIDKLIVGGGVVSESLKSKILKVKTEIFATYGMTETITHIAVKKLNQLKERPSFYKVLPNVKIYIDQRNCLMINAPLVANEIVLTNDVVQLVSENEFEWLGRYDNVINSGGIKLHPEKIEHKLSKLIQNRFFTVGIKDERLGEKLVLVIENNATEINSEEVIKRINEFPEIKKYEVPKEIYFVKSFIETETKKVQRRKTMDLVLNTSKK
;
A
#
# COMPACT_ATOMS: atom_id res chain seq x y z
N MET A 1 -24.02 6.00 18.27
CA MET A 1 -23.78 7.02 17.22
C MET A 1 -24.69 6.64 16.06
N ASP A 2 -25.39 7.59 15.43
CA ASP A 2 -26.25 7.27 14.28
C ASP A 2 -25.38 7.18 13.01
N PHE A 3 -24.98 5.95 12.64
CA PHE A 3 -24.13 5.67 11.46
C PHE A 3 -24.83 5.99 10.13
N SER A 4 -26.12 6.31 10.19
CA SER A 4 -26.93 6.61 9.05
C SER A 4 -26.89 8.10 8.68
N GLN A 5 -26.30 8.97 9.52
CA GLN A 5 -26.16 10.38 9.20
C GLN A 5 -25.05 10.61 8.18
N ILE A 6 -25.42 11.32 7.12
CA ILE A 6 -24.50 11.83 6.10
C ILE A 6 -24.30 13.31 6.40
N HIS A 7 -23.07 13.79 6.31
CA HIS A 7 -22.77 15.21 6.47
C HIS A 7 -23.59 16.05 5.47
N SER A 8 -24.20 17.15 5.93
CA SER A 8 -25.11 17.99 5.12
C SER A 8 -24.46 18.58 3.86
N SER A 9 -23.15 18.80 3.89
CA SER A 9 -22.36 19.30 2.76
C SER A 9 -21.97 18.22 1.73
N PHE A 10 -22.20 16.93 2.01
CA PHE A 10 -21.83 15.83 1.12
C PHE A 10 -22.46 15.96 -0.26
N LYS A 11 -21.66 15.68 -1.29
CA LYS A 11 -22.09 15.54 -2.68
C LYS A 11 -21.42 14.34 -3.32
N LEU A 12 -22.12 13.72 -4.25
CA LEU A 12 -21.57 12.69 -5.14
C LEU A 12 -21.72 13.17 -6.58
N ASN A 13 -20.61 13.25 -7.32
CA ASN A 13 -20.56 13.81 -8.67
C ASN A 13 -21.22 15.20 -8.76
N GLY A 14 -21.00 16.07 -7.76
CA GLY A 14 -21.61 17.40 -7.68
C GLY A 14 -23.08 17.44 -7.25
N ILE A 15 -23.74 16.30 -7.06
CA ILE A 15 -25.17 16.22 -6.72
C ILE A 15 -25.36 16.08 -5.21
N ARG A 16 -26.32 16.83 -4.65
CA ARG A 16 -26.84 16.64 -3.29
C ARG A 16 -28.06 15.73 -3.32
N PHE A 17 -28.23 14.92 -2.28
CA PHE A 17 -29.34 13.97 -2.17
C PHE A 17 -30.22 14.34 -0.98
N ASN A 18 -31.54 14.30 -1.18
CA ASN A 18 -32.52 14.61 -0.14
C ASN A 18 -32.74 13.42 0.82
N SER A 19 -32.45 12.20 0.34
CA SER A 19 -32.58 10.99 1.13
C SER A 19 -31.50 9.96 0.77
N LYS A 20 -31.30 8.98 1.66
CA LYS A 20 -30.42 7.82 1.41
C LYS A 20 -30.91 6.98 0.23
N ALA A 21 -32.22 6.87 0.05
CA ALA A 21 -32.82 6.12 -1.04
C ALA A 21 -32.45 6.73 -2.40
N ASP A 22 -32.48 8.06 -2.51
CA ASP A 22 -32.09 8.77 -3.75
C ASP A 22 -30.61 8.54 -4.07
N LEU A 23 -29.74 8.57 -3.05
CA LEU A 23 -28.31 8.28 -3.20
C LEU A 23 -28.06 6.85 -3.68
N ILE A 24 -28.74 5.87 -3.09
CA ILE A 24 -28.62 4.45 -3.47
C ILE A 24 -29.11 4.25 -4.91
N GLU A 25 -30.28 4.79 -5.26
CA GLU A 25 -30.84 4.62 -6.60
C GLU A 25 -29.96 5.29 -7.68
N TYR A 26 -29.37 6.45 -7.38
CA TYR A 26 -28.46 7.16 -8.30
C TYR A 26 -27.26 6.31 -8.74
N VAL A 27 -26.65 5.55 -7.83
CA VAL A 27 -25.45 4.74 -8.16
C VAL A 27 -25.77 3.37 -8.72
N LYS A 28 -27.02 2.91 -8.62
CA LYS A 28 -27.46 1.53 -8.92
C LYS A 28 -27.09 1.06 -10.32
N THR A 29 -27.24 1.91 -11.33
CA THR A 29 -27.04 1.52 -12.74
C THR A 29 -25.59 1.63 -13.19
N SER A 30 -24.85 2.63 -12.69
CA SER A 30 -23.50 2.95 -13.19
C SER A 30 -22.37 2.46 -12.28
N PHE A 31 -22.66 2.15 -11.00
CA PHE A 31 -21.65 1.81 -10.00
C PHE A 31 -22.15 0.71 -9.04
N SER A 32 -22.23 -0.53 -9.51
CA SER A 32 -22.77 -1.67 -8.74
C SER A 32 -22.08 -1.86 -7.38
N SER A 33 -20.74 -1.87 -7.31
CA SER A 33 -20.02 -2.02 -6.04
C SER A 33 -20.26 -0.86 -5.07
N THR A 34 -20.51 0.35 -5.59
CA THR A 34 -20.87 1.52 -4.77
C THR A 34 -22.30 1.41 -4.26
N HIS A 35 -23.22 0.94 -5.11
CA HIS A 35 -24.59 0.62 -4.71
C HIS A 35 -24.60 -0.41 -3.58
N ASP A 36 -23.90 -1.52 -3.76
CA ASP A 36 -23.81 -2.59 -2.75
C ASP A 36 -23.20 -2.06 -1.46
N PHE A 37 -22.17 -1.20 -1.55
CA PHE A 37 -21.63 -0.54 -0.37
C PHE A 37 -22.68 0.30 0.35
N PHE A 38 -23.44 1.16 -0.33
CA PHE A 38 -24.44 2.01 0.34
C PHE A 38 -25.59 1.20 0.94
N VAL A 39 -26.07 0.16 0.25
CA VAL A 39 -27.08 -0.75 0.81
C VAL A 39 -26.59 -1.36 2.11
N ASN A 40 -25.34 -1.84 2.15
CA ASN A 40 -24.75 -2.39 3.37
C ASN A 40 -24.39 -1.33 4.43
N TRP A 41 -24.03 -0.11 4.02
CA TRP A 41 -23.67 0.97 4.94
C TRP A 41 -24.90 1.51 5.67
N PHE A 42 -26.05 1.61 4.99
CA PHE A 42 -27.29 2.16 5.55
C PHE A 42 -28.23 1.12 6.14
N ASN A 43 -27.87 -0.16 6.16
CA ASN A 43 -28.61 -1.17 6.91
C ASN A 43 -28.46 -1.00 8.44
N ASP A 44 -29.24 -1.75 9.20
CA ASP A 44 -29.31 -1.68 10.66
C ASP A 44 -28.09 -2.27 11.39
N GLU A 45 -27.20 -2.96 10.67
CA GLU A 45 -26.00 -3.56 11.27
C GLU A 45 -24.98 -2.49 11.65
N ASP A 46 -24.25 -2.68 12.75
CA ASP A 46 -23.18 -1.76 13.17
C ASP A 46 -21.85 -1.99 12.45
N TYR A 47 -21.83 -2.87 11.44
CA TYR A 47 -20.62 -3.37 10.80
C TYR A 47 -20.75 -3.62 9.30
N LEU A 48 -19.60 -3.81 8.66
CA LEU A 48 -19.48 -4.34 7.30
C LEU A 48 -18.61 -5.59 7.30
N ILE A 49 -18.94 -6.55 6.43
CA ILE A 49 -18.06 -7.66 6.11
C ILE A 49 -17.20 -7.26 4.90
N VAL A 50 -15.89 -7.30 5.05
CA VAL A 50 -14.95 -7.07 3.94
C VAL A 50 -14.04 -8.26 3.75
N GLN A 51 -13.55 -8.45 2.52
CA GLN A 51 -12.60 -9.50 2.22
C GLN A 51 -11.17 -8.98 2.39
N THR A 52 -10.37 -9.69 3.17
CA THR A 52 -8.92 -9.44 3.26
C THR A 52 -8.23 -10.08 2.06
N SER A 53 -7.14 -9.48 1.56
CA SER A 53 -6.37 -10.07 0.44
C SER A 53 -5.64 -11.37 0.81
N GLY A 54 -5.58 -11.74 2.10
CA GLY A 54 -4.92 -12.95 2.62
C GLY A 54 -3.43 -13.05 2.29
N SER A 55 -2.54 -13.05 3.29
CA SER A 55 -1.10 -13.33 3.05
C SER A 55 -0.87 -14.75 2.49
N THR A 56 -1.79 -15.67 2.76
CA THR A 56 -1.80 -17.07 2.28
C THR A 56 -2.50 -17.26 0.93
N GLY A 57 -3.02 -16.18 0.33
CA GLY A 57 -3.70 -16.20 -0.98
C GLY A 57 -5.18 -16.57 -0.94
N LYS A 58 -5.73 -17.01 0.20
CA LYS A 58 -7.18 -17.21 0.37
C LYS A 58 -7.80 -15.99 1.07
N PRO A 59 -8.74 -15.28 0.43
CA PRO A 59 -9.47 -14.20 1.09
C PRO A 59 -10.19 -14.70 2.34
N LYS A 60 -10.14 -13.89 3.41
CA LYS A 60 -10.91 -14.16 4.63
C LYS A 60 -11.86 -12.99 4.90
N PRO A 61 -13.13 -13.26 5.23
CA PRO A 61 -14.05 -12.22 5.66
C PRO A 61 -13.60 -11.68 7.03
N ILE A 62 -13.62 -10.37 7.18
CA ILE A 62 -13.40 -9.67 8.45
C ILE A 62 -14.56 -8.70 8.70
N LYS A 63 -15.00 -8.66 9.96
CA LYS A 63 -16.02 -7.73 10.46
C LYS A 63 -15.35 -6.41 10.81
N LEU A 64 -15.76 -5.31 10.16
CA LEU A 64 -15.30 -3.96 10.47
C LEU A 64 -16.46 -3.14 11.03
N LEU A 65 -16.30 -2.50 12.18
CA LEU A 65 -17.35 -1.66 12.76
C LEU A 65 -17.46 -0.34 12.00
N LYS A 66 -18.69 0.10 11.72
CA LYS A 66 -18.96 1.38 11.04
C LYS A 66 -18.38 2.56 11.83
N GLU A 67 -18.42 2.49 13.16
CA GLU A 67 -17.77 3.46 14.05
C GLU A 67 -16.25 3.58 13.82
N GLN A 68 -15.54 2.45 13.73
CA GLN A 68 -14.11 2.43 13.46
C GLN A 68 -13.78 3.01 12.07
N MET A 69 -14.65 2.78 11.09
CA MET A 69 -14.52 3.37 9.76
C MET A 69 -14.70 4.89 9.81
N ILE A 70 -15.68 5.40 10.55
CA ILE A 70 -15.87 6.85 10.78
C ILE A 70 -14.64 7.45 11.46
N ASN A 71 -14.13 6.80 12.52
CA ASN A 71 -12.93 7.25 13.22
C ASN A 71 -11.70 7.30 12.30
N SER A 72 -11.54 6.31 11.41
CA SER A 72 -10.48 6.30 10.39
C SER A 72 -10.62 7.46 9.40
N ALA A 73 -11.85 7.82 9.01
CA ALA A 73 -12.10 8.99 8.18
C ALA A 73 -11.74 10.30 8.89
N LEU A 74 -12.17 10.47 10.15
CA LEU A 74 -11.85 11.64 10.97
C LEU A 74 -10.34 11.81 11.17
N ALA A 75 -9.61 10.72 11.44
CA ALA A 75 -8.16 10.74 11.57
C ALA A 75 -7.46 11.17 10.26
N THR A 76 -7.98 10.73 9.11
CA THR A 76 -7.49 11.16 7.79
C THR A 76 -7.70 12.67 7.61
N GLY A 77 -8.92 13.16 7.86
CA GLY A 77 -9.27 14.58 7.73
C GLY A 77 -8.43 15.48 8.63
N ALA A 78 -8.24 15.07 9.89
CA ALA A 78 -7.42 15.78 10.85
C ALA A 78 -5.94 15.82 10.45
N PHE A 79 -5.37 14.70 9.99
CA PHE A 79 -3.95 14.65 9.64
C PHE A 79 -3.60 15.49 8.41
N PHE A 80 -4.43 15.43 7.37
CA PHE A 80 -4.17 16.17 6.12
C PHE A 80 -4.79 17.57 6.10
N GLU A 81 -5.46 17.97 7.18
CA GLU A 81 -6.18 19.24 7.30
C GLU A 81 -7.21 19.44 6.17
N ILE A 82 -7.91 18.36 5.80
CA ILE A 82 -8.87 18.35 4.70
C ILE A 82 -10.27 18.61 5.28
N LYS A 83 -10.87 19.72 4.86
CA LYS A 83 -12.10 20.28 5.46
C LYS A 83 -13.35 19.86 4.70
N GLU A 84 -14.51 20.27 5.20
CA GLU A 84 -15.76 20.22 4.43
C GLU A 84 -15.66 20.96 3.08
N ASN A 85 -16.51 20.59 2.13
CA ASN A 85 -16.52 21.11 0.75
C ASN A 85 -15.25 20.81 -0.07
N THR A 86 -14.36 19.96 0.44
CA THR A 86 -13.26 19.38 -0.34
C THR A 86 -13.81 18.64 -1.55
N THR A 87 -13.35 18.99 -2.75
CA THR A 87 -13.51 18.15 -3.94
C THR A 87 -12.50 17.01 -3.92
N ALA A 88 -13.00 15.78 -4.01
CA ALA A 88 -12.18 14.58 -3.98
C ALA A 88 -12.49 13.65 -5.16
N LEU A 89 -11.52 12.85 -5.56
CA LEU A 89 -11.68 11.86 -6.62
C LEU A 89 -11.53 10.43 -6.05
N LEU A 90 -12.55 9.61 -6.25
CA LEU A 90 -12.48 8.15 -6.07
C LEU A 90 -12.34 7.48 -7.43
N CYS A 91 -11.16 6.91 -7.67
CA CYS A 91 -10.82 6.15 -8.87
C CYS A 91 -10.32 4.72 -8.59
N MET A 92 -10.46 4.26 -7.35
CA MET A 92 -10.09 2.90 -6.92
C MET A 92 -11.35 2.03 -6.83
N SER A 93 -11.20 0.71 -6.96
CA SER A 93 -12.34 -0.21 -6.80
C SER A 93 -12.91 -0.14 -5.38
N VAL A 94 -14.24 -0.03 -5.30
CA VAL A 94 -15.03 -0.07 -4.06
C VAL A 94 -15.17 -1.52 -3.53
N ASP A 95 -14.71 -2.54 -4.25
CA ASP A 95 -14.67 -3.91 -3.74
C ASP A 95 -13.70 -4.03 -2.57
N TYR A 96 -12.65 -3.20 -2.56
CA TYR A 96 -11.63 -3.15 -1.52
C TYR A 96 -11.86 -2.03 -0.52
N ILE A 97 -11.33 -2.21 0.69
CA ILE A 97 -11.48 -1.26 1.80
C ILE A 97 -10.98 0.16 1.47
N ALA A 98 -9.97 0.27 0.60
CA ALA A 98 -9.44 1.57 0.16
C ALA A 98 -10.49 2.40 -0.59
N GLY A 99 -11.25 1.81 -1.52
CA GLY A 99 -12.32 2.50 -2.25
C GLY A 99 -13.52 2.78 -1.34
N LYS A 100 -13.96 1.80 -0.53
CA LYS A 100 -15.03 1.98 0.46
C LYS A 100 -14.74 3.17 1.39
N MET A 101 -13.49 3.33 1.82
CA MET A 101 -13.12 4.42 2.73
C MET A 101 -13.09 5.80 2.08
N MET A 102 -13.00 5.93 0.75
CA MET A 102 -13.23 7.22 0.11
C MET A 102 -14.70 7.66 0.19
N LEU A 103 -15.64 6.71 0.06
CA LEU A 103 -17.06 6.97 0.26
C LEU A 103 -17.35 7.37 1.71
N VAL A 104 -16.82 6.62 2.69
CA VAL A 104 -16.96 6.96 4.11
C VAL A 104 -16.37 8.32 4.44
N ARG A 105 -15.14 8.62 3.97
CA ARG A 105 -14.52 9.95 4.17
C ARG A 105 -15.40 11.06 3.62
N ALA A 106 -15.91 10.90 2.41
CA ALA A 106 -16.75 11.92 1.81
C ALA A 106 -18.06 12.14 2.58
N MET A 107 -18.74 11.07 2.97
CA MET A 107 -19.97 11.14 3.76
C MET A 107 -19.75 11.73 5.16
N VAL A 108 -18.63 11.40 5.82
CA VAL A 108 -18.32 11.84 7.19
C VAL A 108 -17.81 13.29 7.21
N LEU A 109 -16.95 13.66 6.26
CA LEU A 109 -16.25 14.94 6.23
C LEU A 109 -16.94 15.98 5.33
N GLY A 110 -18.06 15.64 4.70
CA GLY A 110 -18.82 16.57 3.87
C GLY A 110 -18.12 16.96 2.58
N TRP A 111 -17.54 15.99 1.87
CA TRP A 111 -16.83 16.23 0.61
C TRP A 111 -17.76 16.21 -0.61
N ASP A 112 -17.31 16.82 -1.69
CA ASP A 112 -17.81 16.59 -3.05
C ASP A 112 -16.96 15.52 -3.71
N LEU A 113 -17.46 14.29 -3.75
CA LEU A 113 -16.74 13.14 -4.26
C LEU A 113 -17.17 12.83 -5.69
N ASP A 114 -16.23 12.94 -6.64
CA ASP A 114 -16.42 12.38 -7.96
C ASP A 114 -16.00 10.91 -7.96
N ILE A 115 -16.79 10.06 -8.60
CA ILE A 115 -16.54 8.62 -8.68
C ILE A 115 -16.36 8.17 -10.13
N PHE A 116 -15.26 7.47 -10.40
CA PHE A 116 -15.03 6.78 -11.66
C PHE A 116 -14.82 5.29 -11.41
N ASN A 117 -15.21 4.48 -12.39
CA ASN A 117 -14.81 3.08 -12.42
C ASN A 117 -13.27 2.98 -12.43
N ALA A 118 -12.75 1.92 -11.82
CA ALA A 118 -11.30 1.76 -11.68
C ALA A 118 -10.64 1.64 -13.06
N VAL A 119 -9.82 2.64 -13.40
CA VAL A 119 -9.02 2.69 -14.62
C VAL A 119 -7.56 2.95 -14.29
N SER A 120 -6.66 2.62 -15.22
CA SER A 120 -5.22 2.86 -15.04
C SER A 120 -4.85 4.34 -15.11
N ASN A 121 -5.53 5.16 -15.92
CA ASN A 121 -5.32 6.60 -16.01
C ASN A 121 -6.61 7.36 -15.66
N PRO A 122 -6.94 7.55 -14.37
CA PRO A 122 -8.18 8.19 -13.97
C PRO A 122 -8.26 9.68 -14.31
N LEU A 123 -7.12 10.38 -14.36
CA LEU A 123 -7.12 11.81 -14.67
C LEU A 123 -7.45 12.09 -16.13
N SER A 124 -7.23 11.16 -17.07
CA SER A 124 -7.63 11.37 -18.47
C SER A 124 -9.16 11.43 -18.67
N LEU A 125 -9.95 11.11 -17.65
CA LEU A 125 -11.41 11.12 -17.70
C LEU A 125 -12.03 12.47 -17.29
N THR A 126 -11.22 13.43 -16.83
CA THR A 126 -11.72 14.69 -16.27
C THR A 126 -10.72 15.81 -16.43
N ASP A 127 -11.23 17.04 -16.54
CA ASP A 127 -10.44 18.27 -16.49
C ASP A 127 -10.54 19.03 -15.16
N LYS A 128 -11.26 18.47 -14.19
CA LYS A 128 -11.48 19.07 -12.88
C LYS A 128 -10.22 18.96 -11.99
N ASN A 129 -10.01 19.98 -11.16
CA ASN A 129 -9.02 19.96 -10.08
C ASN A 129 -9.64 19.41 -8.79
N TYR A 130 -8.84 18.62 -8.06
CA TYR A 130 -9.23 17.96 -6.83
C TYR A 130 -8.29 18.32 -5.69
N HIS A 131 -8.86 18.57 -4.53
CA HIS A 131 -8.06 18.78 -3.32
C HIS A 131 -7.47 17.46 -2.80
N PHE A 132 -8.14 16.33 -3.05
CA PHE A 132 -7.70 15.03 -2.53
C PHE A 132 -8.03 13.85 -3.45
N SER A 133 -7.15 12.86 -3.51
CA SER A 133 -7.46 11.55 -4.07
C SER A 133 -6.65 10.43 -3.43
N ALA A 134 -7.03 9.20 -3.73
CA ALA A 134 -6.32 7.99 -3.38
C ALA A 134 -6.08 7.14 -4.64
N MET A 135 -4.85 6.65 -4.82
CA MET A 135 -4.47 5.85 -5.99
C MET A 135 -3.60 4.65 -5.61
N VAL A 136 -3.53 3.66 -6.50
CA VAL A 136 -2.43 2.67 -6.50
C VAL A 136 -1.21 3.20 -7.28
N PRO A 137 0.01 2.65 -7.10
CA PRO A 137 1.21 3.13 -7.79
C PRO A 137 1.07 3.20 -9.32
N LEU A 138 0.40 2.22 -9.95
CA LEU A 138 0.17 2.23 -11.39
C LEU A 138 -0.70 3.40 -11.85
N GLN A 139 -1.71 3.77 -11.05
CA GLN A 139 -2.57 4.90 -11.36
C GLN A 139 -1.83 6.22 -11.28
N LEU A 140 -1.01 6.38 -10.25
CA LEU A 140 -0.11 7.53 -10.14
C LEU A 140 0.85 7.60 -11.34
N GLU A 141 1.52 6.49 -11.69
CA GLU A 141 2.45 6.45 -12.81
C GLU A 141 1.80 6.86 -14.14
N LYS A 142 0.59 6.35 -14.41
CA LYS A 142 -0.14 6.66 -15.65
C LYS A 142 -0.79 8.04 -15.66
N SER A 143 -0.92 8.69 -14.50
CA SER A 143 -1.52 10.03 -14.37
C SER A 143 -0.49 11.14 -14.17
N LEU A 144 0.81 10.86 -14.27
CA LEU A 144 1.89 11.81 -13.95
C LEU A 144 1.77 13.14 -14.69
N ASP A 145 1.42 13.11 -15.98
CA ASP A 145 1.34 14.33 -16.81
C ASP A 145 0.26 15.30 -16.34
N GLN A 146 -0.73 14.81 -15.60
CA GLN A 146 -1.90 15.56 -15.14
C GLN A 146 -1.95 15.65 -13.61
N ILE A 147 -0.93 15.13 -12.91
CA ILE A 147 -1.00 14.89 -11.47
C ILE A 147 -1.19 16.18 -10.68
N GLU A 148 -0.68 17.31 -11.19
CA GLU A 148 -0.80 18.64 -10.56
C GLU A 148 -2.24 19.13 -10.42
N ARG A 149 -3.22 18.46 -11.05
CA ARG A 149 -4.65 18.71 -10.81
C ARG A 149 -5.15 18.13 -9.49
N ILE A 150 -4.31 17.40 -8.76
CA ILE A 150 -4.58 16.91 -7.41
C ILE A 150 -3.65 17.64 -6.44
N ASP A 151 -4.20 18.26 -5.39
CA ASP A 151 -3.37 18.93 -4.37
C ASP A 151 -2.67 17.92 -3.46
N LYS A 152 -3.42 16.96 -2.89
CA LYS A 152 -2.91 15.91 -2.00
C LYS A 152 -3.30 14.53 -2.50
N LEU A 153 -2.31 13.65 -2.67
CA LEU A 153 -2.51 12.27 -3.07
C LEU A 153 -1.99 11.31 -2.02
N ILE A 154 -2.83 10.38 -1.59
CA ILE A 154 -2.38 9.18 -0.88
C ILE A 154 -2.21 8.01 -1.85
N VAL A 155 -1.12 7.26 -1.71
CA VAL A 155 -0.79 6.09 -2.51
C VAL A 155 -0.75 4.87 -1.62
N GLY A 156 -1.66 3.94 -1.88
CA GLY A 156 -1.81 2.70 -1.13
C GLY A 156 -1.81 1.46 -2.03
N GLY A 157 -2.01 0.28 -1.44
CA GLY A 157 -2.14 -0.98 -2.18
C GLY A 157 -0.83 -1.56 -2.74
N GLY A 158 0.30 -0.87 -2.59
CA GLY A 158 1.61 -1.37 -3.01
C GLY A 158 2.74 -0.39 -2.70
N VAL A 159 3.98 -0.86 -2.88
CA VAL A 159 5.18 -0.02 -2.72
C VAL A 159 5.35 0.86 -3.95
N VAL A 160 5.61 2.16 -3.74
CA VAL A 160 6.01 3.08 -4.82
C VAL A 160 7.47 2.79 -5.20
N SER A 161 7.70 2.43 -6.45
CA SER A 161 9.04 2.08 -6.97
C SER A 161 10.00 3.28 -6.96
N GLU A 162 11.30 3.03 -6.95
CA GLU A 162 12.31 4.12 -7.01
C GLU A 162 12.26 4.93 -8.30
N SER A 163 11.97 4.26 -9.42
CA SER A 163 11.73 4.92 -10.70
C SER A 163 10.55 5.90 -10.58
N LEU A 164 9.44 5.47 -9.98
CA LEU A 164 8.29 6.34 -9.79
C LEU A 164 8.56 7.46 -8.77
N LYS A 165 9.24 7.17 -7.66
CA LYS A 165 9.67 8.19 -6.69
C LYS A 165 10.50 9.29 -7.36
N SER A 166 11.43 8.92 -8.22
CA SER A 166 12.27 9.87 -8.96
C SER A 166 11.45 10.79 -9.86
N LYS A 167 10.39 10.27 -10.50
CA LYS A 167 9.49 11.05 -11.35
C LYS A 167 8.64 12.05 -10.57
N ILE A 168 8.26 11.74 -9.33
CA ILE A 168 7.37 12.60 -8.51
C ILE A 168 8.09 13.65 -7.67
N LEU A 169 9.43 13.68 -7.64
CA LEU A 169 10.17 14.57 -6.74
C LEU A 169 9.85 16.06 -6.94
N LYS A 170 9.55 16.45 -8.18
CA LYS A 170 9.38 17.86 -8.59
C LYS A 170 7.93 18.29 -8.81
N VAL A 171 6.97 17.37 -8.71
CA VAL A 171 5.55 17.73 -8.93
C VAL A 171 5.00 18.51 -7.74
N LYS A 172 4.07 19.43 -8.00
CA LYS A 172 3.45 20.27 -6.95
C LYS A 172 2.49 19.53 -6.04
N THR A 173 1.86 18.45 -6.53
CA THR A 173 1.01 17.57 -5.72
C THR A 173 1.80 17.03 -4.53
N GLU A 174 1.26 17.13 -3.32
CA GLU A 174 1.84 16.47 -2.16
C GLU A 174 1.47 14.98 -2.18
N ILE A 175 2.46 14.10 -2.31
CA ILE A 175 2.24 12.67 -2.47
C ILE A 175 2.73 11.93 -1.23
N PHE A 176 1.88 11.05 -0.69
CA PHE A 176 2.15 10.29 0.52
C PHE A 176 1.95 8.79 0.29
N ALA A 177 2.89 7.97 0.72
CA ALA A 177 2.65 6.54 0.88
C ALA A 177 1.88 6.28 2.18
N THR A 178 0.92 5.38 2.15
CA THR A 178 0.19 4.95 3.35
C THR A 178 0.71 3.62 3.88
N TYR A 179 0.78 3.48 5.20
CA TYR A 179 0.98 2.20 5.88
C TYR A 179 -0.28 1.85 6.68
N GLY A 180 -0.80 0.64 6.45
CA GLY A 180 -2.03 0.16 7.04
C GLY A 180 -2.43 -1.21 6.54
N MET A 181 -3.45 -1.78 7.17
CA MET A 181 -3.97 -3.11 6.88
C MET A 181 -5.48 -3.14 7.13
N THR A 182 -6.12 -4.28 6.84
CA THR A 182 -7.59 -4.36 6.97
C THR A 182 -8.00 -4.33 8.44
N GLU A 183 -7.16 -4.90 9.31
CA GLU A 183 -7.30 -4.95 10.76
C GLU A 183 -7.25 -3.56 11.41
N THR A 184 -6.71 -2.56 10.71
CA THR A 184 -6.70 -1.15 11.14
C THR A 184 -7.62 -0.27 10.28
N ILE A 185 -8.61 -0.89 9.62
CA ILE A 185 -9.48 -0.31 8.58
C ILE A 185 -8.69 0.12 7.33
N THR A 186 -7.87 1.16 7.44
CA THR A 186 -6.96 1.59 6.39
C THR A 186 -5.62 2.00 7.00
N HIS A 187 -5.15 3.21 6.71
CA HIS A 187 -3.84 3.67 7.09
C HIS A 187 -3.82 4.18 8.52
N ILE A 188 -2.75 3.84 9.24
CA ILE A 188 -2.44 4.34 10.58
C ILE A 188 -1.18 5.20 10.59
N ALA A 189 -0.43 5.19 9.49
CA ALA A 189 0.72 6.05 9.29
C ALA A 189 0.87 6.42 7.82
N VAL A 190 1.53 7.55 7.57
CA VAL A 190 1.81 8.03 6.22
C VAL A 190 3.25 8.52 6.13
N LYS A 191 3.84 8.39 4.94
CA LYS A 191 5.20 8.81 4.63
C LYS A 191 5.15 9.74 3.42
N LYS A 192 5.59 10.99 3.58
CA LYS A 192 5.68 11.93 2.45
C LYS A 192 6.73 11.44 1.45
N LEU A 193 6.42 11.45 0.16
CA LEU A 193 7.27 10.87 -0.90
C LEU A 193 8.00 11.92 -1.74
N ASN A 194 7.49 13.14 -1.81
CA ASN A 194 8.09 14.23 -2.55
C ASN A 194 8.13 15.51 -1.70
N GLN A 195 8.77 16.57 -2.23
CA GLN A 195 8.94 17.84 -1.53
C GLN A 195 9.54 17.65 -0.13
N LEU A 196 10.55 16.78 -0.06
CA LEU A 196 11.20 16.42 1.19
C LEU A 196 12.08 17.57 1.66
N LYS A 197 12.08 17.81 2.98
CA LYS A 197 13.07 18.67 3.64
C LYS A 197 14.40 17.91 3.78
N GLU A 198 15.41 18.53 4.37
CA GLU A 198 16.74 17.93 4.57
C GLU A 198 16.74 16.62 5.39
N ARG A 199 15.66 16.36 6.16
CA ARG A 199 15.51 15.12 6.93
C ARG A 199 14.92 13.99 6.08
N PRO A 200 15.44 12.75 6.19
CA PRO A 200 14.82 11.57 5.59
C PRO A 200 13.35 11.42 5.99
N SER A 201 12.51 11.00 5.04
CA SER A 201 11.08 10.79 5.28
C SER A 201 10.83 9.41 5.88
N PHE A 202 10.11 9.37 6.99
CA PHE A 202 9.69 8.15 7.70
C PHE A 202 8.17 8.04 7.71
N TYR A 203 7.65 6.86 8.07
CA TYR A 203 6.22 6.74 8.33
C TYR A 203 5.90 7.42 9.64
N LYS A 204 5.05 8.44 9.59
CA LYS A 204 4.51 9.15 10.75
C LYS A 204 3.11 8.67 11.03
N VAL A 205 2.84 8.28 12.28
CA VAL A 205 1.53 7.77 12.69
C VAL A 205 0.47 8.88 12.73
N LEU A 206 -0.78 8.51 12.50
CA LEU A 206 -1.96 9.36 12.64
C LEU A 206 -2.23 9.71 14.12
N PRO A 207 -3.05 10.74 14.42
CA PRO A 207 -3.44 11.05 15.79
C PRO A 207 -4.03 9.84 16.53
N ASN A 208 -3.76 9.76 17.83
CA ASN A 208 -4.23 8.69 18.73
C ASN A 208 -3.72 7.28 18.41
N VAL A 209 -2.73 7.14 17.52
CA VAL A 209 -2.03 5.89 17.27
C VAL A 209 -0.72 5.87 18.06
N LYS A 210 -0.47 4.78 18.79
CA LYS A 210 0.81 4.50 19.46
C LYS A 210 1.46 3.27 18.84
N ILE A 211 2.78 3.31 18.72
CA ILE A 211 3.57 2.23 18.11
C ILE A 211 4.64 1.72 19.07
N TYR A 212 4.90 0.42 18.98
CA TYR A 212 5.93 -0.28 19.74
C TYR A 212 6.59 -1.34 18.85
N ILE A 213 7.61 -2.01 19.38
CA ILE A 213 8.20 -3.19 18.75
C ILE A 213 8.14 -4.38 19.71
N ASP A 214 7.92 -5.57 19.17
CA ASP A 214 8.06 -6.82 19.93
C ASP A 214 9.52 -7.30 19.95
N GLN A 215 9.76 -8.44 20.59
CA GLN A 215 11.08 -9.12 20.64
C GLN A 215 11.68 -9.51 19.28
N ARG A 216 10.89 -9.48 18.20
CA ARG A 216 11.31 -9.76 16.82
C ARG A 216 11.65 -8.47 16.05
N ASN A 217 11.53 -7.31 16.71
CA ASN A 217 11.50 -5.97 16.09
C ASN A 217 10.32 -5.77 15.14
N CYS A 218 9.24 -6.54 15.31
CA CYS A 218 8.02 -6.36 14.53
C CYS A 218 7.16 -5.23 15.13
N LEU A 219 6.56 -4.42 14.26
CA LEU A 219 5.70 -3.32 14.67
C LEU A 219 4.46 -3.85 15.42
N MET A 220 4.18 -3.24 16.57
CA MET A 220 2.93 -3.39 17.32
C MET A 220 2.18 -2.07 17.29
N ILE A 221 0.89 -2.12 16.97
CA ILE A 221 0.09 -0.92 16.74
C ILE A 221 -1.05 -0.89 17.77
N ASN A 222 -1.07 0.13 18.61
CA ASN A 222 -2.20 0.43 19.47
C ASN A 222 -2.97 1.62 18.88
N ALA A 223 -4.14 1.34 18.29
CA ALA A 223 -4.98 2.32 17.62
C ALA A 223 -6.45 2.11 18.04
N PRO A 224 -6.81 2.48 19.28
CA PRO A 224 -8.05 2.04 19.94
C PRO A 224 -9.33 2.54 19.24
N LEU A 225 -9.22 3.60 18.43
CA LEU A 225 -10.36 4.14 17.68
C LEU A 225 -10.68 3.34 16.41
N VAL A 226 -9.75 2.50 15.92
CA VAL A 226 -9.89 1.75 14.66
C VAL A 226 -9.61 0.25 14.81
N ALA A 227 -9.13 -0.19 15.97
CA ALA A 227 -8.89 -1.57 16.32
C ALA A 227 -9.16 -1.79 17.82
N ASN A 228 -9.84 -2.88 18.16
CA ASN A 228 -10.20 -3.18 19.56
C ASN A 228 -8.99 -3.66 20.38
N GLU A 229 -8.03 -4.29 19.72
CA GLU A 229 -6.85 -4.89 20.33
C GLU A 229 -5.57 -4.31 19.72
N ILE A 230 -4.46 -4.51 20.42
CA ILE A 230 -3.14 -4.19 19.84
C ILE A 230 -2.90 -5.11 18.65
N VAL A 231 -2.68 -4.51 17.48
CA VAL A 231 -2.41 -5.23 16.24
C VAL A 231 -0.93 -5.62 16.22
N LEU A 232 -0.68 -6.93 16.31
CA LEU A 232 0.65 -7.52 16.13
C LEU A 232 0.91 -7.73 14.64
N THR A 233 1.96 -7.10 14.13
CA THR A 233 2.34 -7.28 12.73
C THR A 233 3.47 -8.32 12.59
N ASN A 234 3.76 -8.69 11.35
CA ASN A 234 5.01 -9.35 10.96
C ASN A 234 5.88 -8.39 10.13
N ASP A 235 5.75 -7.09 10.36
CA ASP A 235 6.52 -6.06 9.68
C ASP A 235 7.68 -5.63 10.58
N VAL A 236 8.91 -5.91 10.15
CA VAL A 236 10.11 -5.48 10.88
C VAL A 236 10.31 -4.00 10.65
N VAL A 237 10.50 -3.26 11.73
CA VAL A 237 10.67 -1.82 11.70
C VAL A 237 11.83 -1.36 12.58
N GLN A 238 12.30 -0.14 12.32
CA GLN A 238 13.14 0.62 13.23
C GLN A 238 12.35 1.84 13.71
N LEU A 239 12.16 2.00 15.02
CA LEU A 239 11.56 3.20 15.59
C LEU A 239 12.55 4.37 15.46
N VAL A 240 12.05 5.50 14.96
CA VAL A 240 12.80 6.76 14.82
C VAL A 240 12.43 7.72 15.94
N SER A 241 11.17 7.67 16.38
CA SER A 241 10.63 8.37 17.53
C SER A 241 9.43 7.59 18.06
N GLU A 242 8.73 8.13 19.07
CA GLU A 242 7.46 7.58 19.56
C GLU A 242 6.34 7.57 18.51
N ASN A 243 6.47 8.36 17.43
CA ASN A 243 5.45 8.54 16.40
C ASN A 243 5.96 8.34 14.97
N GLU A 244 7.23 7.96 14.78
CA GLU A 244 7.84 7.73 13.47
C GLU A 244 8.60 6.40 13.44
N PHE A 245 8.49 5.68 12.32
CA PHE A 245 9.24 4.45 12.09
C PHE A 245 9.71 4.30 10.64
N GLU A 246 10.78 3.54 10.47
CA GLU A 246 11.22 3.03 9.19
C GLU A 246 10.78 1.58 9.02
N TRP A 247 10.07 1.28 7.93
CA TRP A 247 9.74 -0.09 7.56
C TRP A 247 10.93 -0.76 6.85
N LEU A 248 11.35 -1.91 7.37
CA LEU A 248 12.51 -2.65 6.88
C LEU A 248 12.12 -3.85 6.01
N GLY A 249 10.96 -4.44 6.23
CA GLY A 249 10.52 -5.62 5.47
C GLY A 249 9.61 -6.53 6.26
N ARG A 250 9.31 -7.70 5.70
CA ARG A 250 8.56 -8.75 6.39
C ARG A 250 9.48 -9.63 7.20
N TYR A 251 9.08 -9.93 8.44
CA TYR A 251 9.80 -10.88 9.29
C TYR A 251 9.96 -12.24 8.61
N ASP A 252 8.91 -12.70 7.92
CA ASP A 252 8.86 -13.97 7.19
C ASP A 252 9.92 -14.09 6.07
N ASN A 253 10.47 -12.94 5.64
CA ASN A 253 11.47 -12.82 4.58
C ASN A 253 12.89 -12.60 5.12
N VAL A 254 13.09 -12.31 6.41
CA VAL A 254 14.43 -12.03 6.96
C VAL A 254 15.37 -13.21 6.72
N ILE A 255 16.56 -12.92 6.19
CA ILE A 255 17.60 -13.91 5.91
C ILE A 255 18.68 -13.80 6.98
N ASN A 256 19.01 -14.91 7.65
CA ASN A 256 20.08 -14.96 8.63
C ASN A 256 21.36 -15.51 7.99
N SER A 257 22.25 -14.61 7.55
CA SER A 257 23.47 -14.98 6.83
C SER A 257 24.71 -14.69 7.66
N GLY A 258 25.38 -15.75 8.14
CA GLY A 258 26.61 -15.63 8.93
C GLY A 258 26.44 -14.81 10.21
N GLY A 259 25.26 -14.88 10.84
CA GLY A 259 24.91 -14.09 12.02
C GLY A 259 24.38 -12.67 11.73
N ILE A 260 24.32 -12.26 10.46
CA ILE A 260 23.79 -10.96 10.04
C ILE A 260 22.34 -11.13 9.56
N LYS A 261 21.43 -10.29 10.08
CA LYS A 261 20.06 -10.19 9.57
C LYS A 261 20.03 -9.32 8.31
N LEU A 262 19.66 -9.93 7.20
CA LEU A 262 19.46 -9.24 5.92
C LEU A 262 17.96 -9.06 5.68
N HIS A 263 17.57 -7.87 5.27
CA HIS A 263 16.19 -7.53 4.93
C HIS A 263 16.03 -7.49 3.41
N PRO A 264 15.41 -8.51 2.79
CA PRO A 264 15.29 -8.59 1.34
C PRO A 264 14.70 -7.32 0.71
N GLU A 265 13.68 -6.72 1.32
CA GLU A 265 13.01 -5.56 0.76
C GLU A 265 13.91 -4.30 0.73
N LYS A 266 14.81 -4.15 1.72
CA LYS A 266 15.83 -3.08 1.72
C LYS A 266 16.90 -3.33 0.66
N ILE A 267 17.30 -4.58 0.47
CA ILE A 267 18.32 -4.95 -0.53
C ILE A 267 17.73 -4.81 -1.93
N GLU A 268 16.50 -5.26 -2.13
CA GLU A 268 15.76 -5.11 -3.39
C GLU A 268 15.55 -3.65 -3.77
N HIS A 269 15.25 -2.79 -2.80
CA HIS A 269 15.17 -1.35 -3.04
C HIS A 269 16.49 -0.80 -3.62
N LYS A 270 17.66 -1.20 -3.09
CA LYS A 270 18.96 -0.81 -3.66
C LYS A 270 19.18 -1.40 -5.05
N LEU A 271 18.90 -2.70 -5.22
CA LEU A 271 19.09 -3.42 -6.48
C LEU A 271 18.16 -2.93 -7.60
N SER A 272 17.01 -2.34 -7.26
CA SER A 272 16.05 -1.81 -8.25
C SER A 272 16.60 -0.66 -9.09
N LYS A 273 17.69 -0.03 -8.63
CA LYS A 273 18.44 0.98 -9.38
C LYS A 273 19.30 0.37 -10.50
N LEU A 274 19.61 -0.92 -10.41
CA LEU A 274 20.50 -1.64 -11.33
C LEU A 274 19.75 -2.63 -12.21
N ILE A 275 18.67 -3.23 -11.70
CA ILE A 275 17.93 -4.32 -12.35
C ILE A 275 16.54 -3.81 -12.74
N GLN A 276 16.24 -3.83 -14.04
CA GLN A 276 14.96 -3.39 -14.58
C GLN A 276 13.91 -4.51 -14.63
N ASN A 277 14.35 -5.76 -14.78
CA ASN A 277 13.49 -6.94 -14.74
C ASN A 277 12.79 -7.07 -13.39
N ARG A 278 11.71 -7.85 -13.32
CA ARG A 278 11.14 -8.24 -12.03
C ARG A 278 12.12 -9.18 -11.34
N PHE A 279 12.44 -8.89 -10.08
CA PHE A 279 13.35 -9.70 -9.28
C PHE A 279 12.92 -9.74 -7.82
N PHE A 280 13.43 -10.71 -7.08
CA PHE A 280 13.39 -10.72 -5.62
C PHE A 280 14.65 -11.38 -5.06
N THR A 281 14.92 -11.11 -3.78
CA THR A 281 15.95 -11.80 -3.00
C THR A 281 15.32 -12.74 -1.98
N VAL A 282 15.98 -13.87 -1.75
CA VAL A 282 15.53 -14.90 -0.82
C VAL A 282 16.73 -15.59 -0.19
N GLY A 283 16.56 -16.08 1.04
CA GLY A 283 17.54 -16.91 1.73
C GLY A 283 17.37 -18.37 1.34
N ILE A 284 18.47 -19.05 1.03
CA ILE A 284 18.49 -20.52 0.91
C ILE A 284 19.52 -21.10 1.86
N LYS A 285 19.27 -22.33 2.32
CA LYS A 285 20.14 -23.03 3.28
C LYS A 285 21.59 -23.09 2.76
N ASP A 286 22.53 -22.76 3.62
CA ASP A 286 23.97 -22.81 3.36
C ASP A 286 24.69 -23.39 4.59
N GLU A 287 25.62 -24.31 4.37
CA GLU A 287 26.30 -25.00 5.48
C GLU A 287 27.17 -24.08 6.33
N ARG A 288 27.70 -23.01 5.75
CA ARG A 288 28.63 -22.09 6.42
C ARG A 288 27.92 -20.87 6.99
N LEU A 289 26.95 -20.34 6.26
CA LEU A 289 26.26 -19.09 6.60
C LEU A 289 24.93 -19.33 7.33
N GLY A 290 24.44 -20.57 7.42
CA GLY A 290 23.08 -20.89 7.83
C GLY A 290 22.12 -20.64 6.66
N GLU A 291 22.00 -19.38 6.24
CA GLU A 291 21.35 -18.99 4.99
C GLU A 291 22.27 -18.12 4.14
N LYS A 292 22.30 -18.34 2.82
CA LYS A 292 22.91 -17.42 1.87
C LYS A 292 21.84 -16.63 1.12
N LEU A 293 22.11 -15.36 0.88
CA LEU A 293 21.26 -14.52 0.05
C LEU A 293 21.46 -14.88 -1.42
N VAL A 294 20.35 -15.13 -2.13
CA VAL A 294 20.33 -15.33 -3.57
C VAL A 294 19.37 -14.36 -4.24
N LEU A 295 19.64 -14.07 -5.51
CA LEU A 295 18.85 -13.18 -6.35
C LEU A 295 18.12 -14.00 -7.42
N VAL A 296 16.82 -13.82 -7.55
CA VAL A 296 16.01 -14.49 -8.57
C VAL A 296 15.44 -13.43 -9.51
N ILE A 297 15.70 -13.57 -10.81
CA ILE A 297 15.29 -12.62 -11.84
C ILE A 297 14.30 -13.31 -12.80
N GLU A 298 13.15 -12.68 -13.03
CA GLU A 298 12.19 -13.06 -14.06
C GLU A 298 12.72 -12.59 -15.41
N ASN A 299 13.08 -13.53 -16.27
CA ASN A 299 13.61 -13.25 -17.59
C ASN A 299 13.23 -14.35 -18.59
N ASN A 300 12.68 -13.93 -19.72
CA ASN A 300 12.30 -14.80 -20.84
C ASN A 300 13.40 -14.95 -21.89
N ALA A 301 14.47 -14.14 -21.83
CA ALA A 301 15.57 -14.14 -22.79
C ALA A 301 16.87 -14.62 -22.16
N THR A 302 17.71 -15.33 -22.92
CA THR A 302 19.02 -15.85 -22.52
C THR A 302 20.13 -14.80 -22.44
N GLU A 303 19.80 -13.50 -22.55
CA GLU A 303 20.79 -12.42 -22.78
C GLU A 303 21.41 -11.82 -21.50
N ILE A 304 20.87 -12.11 -20.31
CA ILE A 304 21.43 -11.54 -19.07
C ILE A 304 22.50 -12.49 -18.51
N ASN A 305 23.77 -12.10 -18.64
CA ASN A 305 24.89 -12.80 -18.01
C ASN A 305 24.91 -12.53 -16.49
N SER A 306 24.85 -13.58 -15.68
CA SER A 306 24.93 -13.50 -14.22
C SER A 306 26.22 -12.83 -13.73
N GLU A 307 27.34 -13.05 -14.40
CA GLU A 307 28.64 -12.45 -14.03
C GLU A 307 28.62 -10.93 -14.17
N GLU A 308 28.02 -10.42 -15.25
CA GLU A 308 27.87 -8.99 -15.49
C GLU A 308 26.94 -8.34 -14.46
N VAL A 309 25.86 -9.03 -14.08
CA VAL A 309 24.96 -8.55 -13.01
C VAL A 309 25.70 -8.51 -11.66
N ILE A 310 26.43 -9.56 -11.30
CA ILE A 310 27.22 -9.61 -10.06
C ILE A 310 28.29 -8.51 -10.06
N LYS A 311 28.96 -8.27 -11.17
CA LYS A 311 29.96 -7.22 -11.30
C LYS A 311 29.36 -5.85 -11.01
N ARG A 312 28.25 -5.50 -11.67
CA ARG A 312 27.53 -4.23 -11.42
C ARG A 312 27.07 -4.09 -9.97
N ILE A 313 26.61 -5.17 -9.34
CA ILE A 313 26.20 -5.16 -7.93
C ILE A 313 27.40 -4.89 -7.01
N ASN A 314 28.56 -5.51 -7.26
CA ASN A 314 29.77 -5.30 -6.47
C ASN A 314 30.33 -3.87 -6.60
N GLU A 315 30.19 -3.27 -7.78
CA GLU A 315 30.63 -1.90 -8.05
C GLU A 315 29.66 -0.84 -7.48
N PHE A 316 28.46 -1.24 -7.02
CA PHE A 316 27.44 -0.30 -6.56
C PHE A 316 27.65 0.12 -5.09
N PRO A 317 27.95 1.42 -4.81
CA PRO A 317 28.40 1.86 -3.48
C PRO A 317 27.41 1.64 -2.33
N GLU A 318 26.10 1.55 -2.62
CA GLU A 318 25.07 1.37 -1.60
C GLU A 318 24.96 -0.08 -1.10
N ILE A 319 25.53 -1.05 -1.83
CA ILE A 319 25.49 -2.48 -1.51
C ILE A 319 26.70 -2.86 -0.68
N LYS A 320 26.44 -3.42 0.50
CA LYS A 320 27.50 -3.92 1.38
C LYS A 320 27.94 -5.32 0.96
N LYS A 321 29.16 -5.72 1.29
CA LYS A 321 29.75 -7.04 0.95
C LYS A 321 28.84 -8.24 1.32
N TYR A 322 28.13 -8.15 2.44
CA TYR A 322 27.22 -9.21 2.91
C TYR A 322 25.83 -9.16 2.25
N GLU A 323 25.47 -8.06 1.58
CA GLU A 323 24.24 -7.91 0.80
C GLU A 323 24.40 -8.39 -0.65
N VAL A 324 25.64 -8.62 -1.12
CA VAL A 324 25.91 -9.16 -2.46
C VAL A 324 25.39 -10.61 -2.55
N PRO A 325 24.44 -10.89 -3.48
CA PRO A 325 23.93 -12.24 -3.72
C PRO A 325 25.06 -13.23 -3.99
N LYS A 326 24.97 -14.42 -3.39
CA LYS A 326 25.95 -15.50 -3.61
C LYS A 326 25.70 -16.24 -4.92
N GLU A 327 24.44 -16.27 -5.36
CA GLU A 327 24.00 -16.91 -6.59
C GLU A 327 22.88 -16.08 -7.24
N ILE A 328 22.79 -16.17 -8.57
CA ILE A 328 21.71 -15.58 -9.37
C ILE A 328 21.00 -16.71 -10.11
N TYR A 329 19.68 -16.70 -10.02
CA TYR A 329 18.81 -17.64 -10.71
C TYR A 329 17.89 -16.89 -11.68
N PHE A 330 17.67 -17.48 -12.84
CA PHE A 330 16.73 -16.95 -13.84
C PHE A 330 15.53 -17.87 -13.96
N VAL A 331 14.34 -17.29 -13.99
CA VAL A 331 13.09 -18.01 -14.18
C VAL A 331 12.26 -17.33 -15.26
N LYS A 332 11.50 -18.11 -16.04
CA LYS A 332 10.60 -17.56 -17.06
C LYS A 332 9.48 -16.71 -16.44
N SER A 333 8.91 -17.21 -15.35
CA SER A 333 7.87 -16.50 -14.61
C SER A 333 7.91 -16.81 -13.12
N PHE A 334 7.48 -15.84 -12.32
CA PHE A 334 7.27 -15.99 -10.89
C PHE A 334 5.96 -16.70 -10.60
N ILE A 335 5.95 -17.49 -9.52
CA ILE A 335 4.71 -18.01 -8.97
C ILE A 335 4.03 -16.88 -8.21
N GLU A 336 2.81 -16.55 -8.57
CA GLU A 336 2.04 -15.46 -8.00
C GLU A 336 0.79 -15.97 -7.27
N THR A 337 0.20 -15.13 -6.42
CA THR A 337 -1.17 -15.31 -5.94
C THR A 337 -2.17 -14.75 -6.94
N GLU A 338 -3.48 -14.97 -6.72
CA GLU A 338 -4.55 -14.32 -7.51
C GLU A 338 -4.43 -12.79 -7.51
N THR A 339 -3.92 -12.21 -6.42
CA THR A 339 -3.65 -10.77 -6.28
C THR A 339 -2.30 -10.33 -6.85
N LYS A 340 -1.64 -11.16 -7.68
CA LYS A 340 -0.34 -10.88 -8.32
C LYS A 340 0.84 -10.68 -7.35
N LYS A 341 0.69 -11.06 -6.08
CA LYS A 341 1.81 -11.08 -5.13
C LYS A 341 2.75 -12.26 -5.42
N VAL A 342 4.05 -11.99 -5.51
CA VAL A 342 5.09 -13.01 -5.75
C VAL A 342 5.24 -13.94 -4.54
N GLN A 343 5.18 -15.25 -4.79
CA GLN A 343 5.42 -16.31 -3.82
C GLN A 343 6.89 -16.76 -3.88
N ARG A 344 7.76 -16.01 -3.20
CA ARG A 344 9.23 -16.16 -3.24
C ARG A 344 9.69 -17.59 -2.99
N ARG A 345 9.24 -18.20 -1.88
CA ARG A 345 9.63 -19.57 -1.49
C ARG A 345 9.19 -20.60 -2.53
N LYS A 346 7.92 -20.58 -2.96
CA LYS A 346 7.44 -21.51 -3.99
C LYS A 346 8.19 -21.37 -5.32
N THR A 347 8.49 -20.12 -5.71
CA THR A 347 9.28 -19.86 -6.92
C THR A 347 10.69 -20.45 -6.78
N MET A 348 11.33 -20.25 -5.63
CA MET A 348 12.66 -20.80 -5.35
C MET A 348 12.65 -22.34 -5.30
N ASP A 349 11.63 -22.96 -4.71
CA ASP A 349 11.49 -24.42 -4.66
C ASP A 349 11.42 -25.03 -6.07
N LEU A 350 10.74 -24.37 -7.01
CA LEU A 350 10.71 -24.79 -8.42
C LEU A 350 12.10 -24.75 -9.06
N VAL A 351 12.89 -23.70 -8.77
CA VAL A 351 14.25 -23.55 -9.27
C VAL A 351 15.15 -24.66 -8.72
N LEU A 352 15.15 -24.86 -7.40
CA LEU A 352 16.00 -25.86 -6.74
C LEU A 352 15.66 -27.30 -7.15
N ASN A 353 14.39 -27.59 -7.47
CA ASN A 353 13.98 -28.90 -7.95
C ASN A 353 14.36 -29.15 -9.42
N THR A 354 14.42 -28.09 -10.23
CA THR A 354 14.84 -28.20 -11.63
C THR A 354 16.36 -28.40 -11.75
N SER A 355 17.15 -27.81 -10.85
CA SER A 355 18.62 -27.98 -10.82
C SER A 355 19.10 -29.34 -10.26
N LYS A 356 18.20 -30.17 -9.74
CA LYS A 356 18.49 -31.52 -9.22
C LYS A 356 18.22 -32.65 -10.23
N LYS A 357 17.70 -32.33 -11.40
CA LYS A 357 17.60 -33.22 -12.56
C LYS A 357 18.71 -32.87 -13.54
#